data_AF-A0A7J4S582-F1
#
_entry.id   AF-A0A7J4S582-F1
#
_cell.length_a   1.000
_cell.length_b   1.000
_cell.length_c   1.000
_cell.angle_alpha   90.00
_cell.angle_beta   90.00
_cell.angle_gamma   90.00
#
_symmetry.space_group_name_H-M   'P 1'
#
loop_
_entity.id
_entity.type
_entity.pdbx_description
1 polymer ?
#
loop_
_entity_poly.entity_id
_entity_poly.type
_entity_poly.pdbx_seq_one_letter_code
_entity_poly.pdbx_strand_id
1 'polypeptide(L)'
;MALPPDETAPPGNPPPAEVPPPRPELRLIEASEARERTCADCGKRTTAWKPVRRKGAPIILCPECAARPPPPEGGCPQCGAPLGPGDSFCGRCGTRIEYACPNCGAVLEAEDGFCGKCGSRVV
;
A
#
# COMPACT_ATOMS: atom_id res chain seq x y z
N MET A 1 76.59 -22.47 19.69
CA MET A 1 75.98 -21.93 18.45
C MET A 1 75.77 -23.09 17.49
N ALA A 2 74.52 -23.51 17.33
CA ALA A 2 73.97 -24.13 16.11
C ALA A 2 72.51 -24.46 16.43
N LEU A 3 71.60 -23.71 15.81
CA LEU A 3 70.14 -23.88 15.90
C LEU A 3 69.72 -25.17 15.16
N PRO A 4 68.60 -25.82 15.54
CA PRO A 4 68.07 -26.94 14.77
C PRO A 4 67.43 -26.47 13.45
N PRO A 5 67.44 -27.30 12.38
CA PRO A 5 66.63 -27.02 11.20
C PRO A 5 65.15 -27.23 11.53
N ASP A 6 64.43 -26.12 11.46
CA ASP A 6 62.99 -26.03 11.26
C ASP A 6 62.67 -26.59 9.86
N GLU A 7 61.96 -27.71 9.75
CA GLU A 7 61.40 -28.09 8.45
C GLU A 7 60.07 -28.87 8.57
N THR A 8 59.02 -28.06 8.61
CA THR A 8 57.84 -28.14 7.73
C THR A 8 56.91 -29.35 7.93
N ALA A 9 55.91 -29.15 8.80
CA ALA A 9 54.64 -29.86 8.70
C ALA A 9 54.03 -29.63 7.29
N PRO A 10 53.49 -30.66 6.62
CA PRO A 10 52.86 -30.47 5.31
C PRO A 10 51.66 -29.53 5.43
N PRO A 11 51.36 -28.70 4.42
CA PRO A 11 50.16 -27.90 4.44
C PRO A 11 48.95 -28.86 4.42
N GLY A 12 48.25 -28.95 5.56
CA GLY A 12 46.97 -29.63 5.62
C GLY A 12 46.03 -28.94 4.63
N ASN A 13 45.48 -29.70 3.67
CA ASN A 13 44.54 -29.15 2.70
C ASN A 13 43.39 -28.45 3.47
N PRO A 14 43.00 -27.22 3.07
CA PRO A 14 41.85 -26.58 3.68
C PRO A 14 40.61 -27.47 3.47
N PRO A 15 39.69 -27.50 4.44
CA PRO A 15 38.45 -28.25 4.29
C PRO A 15 37.73 -27.78 3.02
N PRO A 16 37.07 -28.69 2.27
CA PRO A 16 36.37 -28.32 1.06
C PRO A 16 35.36 -27.23 1.39
N ALA A 17 35.47 -26.09 0.73
CA ALA A 17 34.52 -24.99 0.89
C ALA A 17 33.13 -25.53 0.57
N GLU A 18 32.24 -25.51 1.56
CA GLU A 18 30.89 -26.00 1.43
C GLU A 18 30.20 -25.21 0.31
N VAL A 19 29.89 -25.89 -0.80
CA VAL A 19 29.36 -25.23 -2.00
C VAL A 19 28.02 -24.62 -1.61
N PRO A 20 27.84 -23.28 -1.75
CA PRO A 20 26.59 -22.64 -1.39
C PRO A 20 25.45 -23.22 -2.23
N PRO A 21 24.24 -23.37 -1.67
CA PRO A 21 23.12 -23.98 -2.38
C PRO A 21 22.86 -23.22 -3.69
N PRO A 22 22.54 -23.95 -4.79
CA PRO A 22 22.31 -23.31 -6.08
C PRO A 22 21.17 -22.32 -5.98
N ARG A 23 21.39 -21.11 -6.51
CA ARG A 23 20.35 -20.08 -6.60
C ARG A 23 19.19 -20.62 -7.44
N PRO A 24 17.93 -20.38 -7.04
CA PRO A 24 16.78 -20.85 -7.80
C PRO A 24 16.82 -20.29 -9.22
N GLU A 25 16.70 -21.18 -10.21
CA GLU A 25 16.75 -20.84 -11.62
C GLU A 25 15.43 -20.16 -12.03
N LEU A 26 15.48 -18.84 -12.27
CA LEU A 26 14.32 -18.07 -12.70
C LEU A 26 13.93 -18.48 -14.12
N ARG A 27 12.83 -19.23 -14.27
CA ARG A 27 12.27 -19.60 -15.58
C ARG A 27 11.40 -18.47 -16.12
N LEU A 28 11.75 -17.94 -17.30
CA LEU A 28 10.86 -17.07 -18.06
C LEU A 28 9.76 -17.92 -18.72
N ILE A 29 8.52 -17.63 -18.36
CA ILE A 29 7.31 -18.17 -19.01
C ILE A 29 6.85 -17.18 -20.09
N GLU A 30 6.39 -17.70 -21.24
CA GLU A 30 5.89 -16.88 -22.35
C GLU A 30 4.69 -16.02 -21.89
N ALA A 31 4.71 -14.72 -22.21
CA ALA A 31 3.77 -13.72 -21.73
C ALA A 31 2.45 -13.69 -22.54
N SER A 32 1.89 -14.86 -22.87
CA SER A 32 1.19 -15.02 -24.15
C SER A 32 -0.29 -14.63 -24.23
N GLU A 33 -0.99 -14.31 -23.15
CA GLU A 33 -2.28 -13.61 -23.27
C GLU A 33 -2.31 -12.49 -22.25
N ALA A 34 -2.11 -11.26 -22.76
CA ALA A 34 -1.89 -10.04 -21.99
C ALA A 34 -2.98 -9.85 -20.92
N ARG A 35 -2.71 -10.39 -19.72
CA ARG A 35 -3.48 -10.28 -18.48
C ARG A 35 -4.31 -9.00 -18.53
N GLU A 36 -5.56 -9.14 -18.93
CA GLU A 36 -6.45 -8.02 -19.24
C GLU A 36 -6.65 -7.23 -17.95
N ARG A 37 -5.78 -6.24 -17.78
CA ARG A 37 -5.73 -5.47 -16.55
C ARG A 37 -6.78 -4.39 -16.66
N THR A 38 -7.67 -4.38 -15.68
CA THR A 38 -8.62 -3.31 -15.45
C THR A 38 -8.07 -2.39 -14.38
N CYS A 39 -8.47 -1.13 -14.41
CA CYS A 39 -8.10 -0.19 -13.36
C CYS A 39 -8.70 -0.64 -12.02
N ALA A 40 -7.87 -0.80 -10.99
CA ALA A 40 -8.34 -1.23 -9.67
C ALA A 40 -9.32 -0.24 -9.02
N ASP A 41 -9.36 1.01 -9.49
CA ASP A 41 -10.24 2.06 -8.93
C ASP A 41 -11.52 2.26 -9.75
N CYS A 42 -11.48 2.12 -11.09
CA CYS A 42 -12.65 2.39 -11.95
C CYS A 42 -13.05 1.25 -12.90
N GLY A 43 -12.32 0.14 -12.92
CA GLY A 43 -12.61 -1.03 -13.76
C GLY A 43 -12.36 -0.87 -15.27
N LYS A 44 -12.01 0.34 -15.75
CA LYS A 44 -11.77 0.58 -17.18
C LYS A 44 -10.53 -0.19 -17.66
N ARG A 45 -10.62 -0.77 -18.87
CA ARG A 45 -9.47 -1.28 -19.63
C ARG A 45 -8.82 -0.11 -20.36
N THR A 46 -7.51 0.05 -20.22
CA THR A 46 -6.72 1.08 -20.89
C THR A 46 -5.36 0.53 -21.29
N THR A 47 -4.71 1.19 -22.23
CA THR A 47 -3.35 0.84 -22.69
C THR A 47 -2.28 1.54 -21.87
N ALA A 48 -2.62 2.61 -21.15
CA ALA A 48 -1.71 3.40 -20.33
C ALA A 48 -1.95 3.14 -18.83
N TRP A 49 -0.88 2.79 -18.11
CA TRP A 49 -0.95 2.40 -16.70
C TRP A 49 0.10 3.13 -15.88
N LYS A 50 -0.29 3.66 -14.72
CA LYS A 50 0.62 4.33 -13.79
C LYS A 50 0.68 3.56 -12.46
N PRO A 51 1.89 3.25 -11.95
CA PRO A 51 2.07 2.75 -10.60
C PRO A 51 1.81 3.88 -9.61
N VAL A 52 0.94 3.64 -8.64
CA VAL A 52 0.64 4.58 -7.54
C VAL A 52 0.69 3.86 -6.21
N ARG A 53 0.94 4.60 -5.13
CA ARG A 53 0.81 4.08 -3.76
C ARG A 53 -0.53 4.53 -3.18
N ARG A 54 -1.37 3.57 -2.77
CA ARG A 54 -2.64 3.82 -2.08
C ARG A 54 -2.67 2.99 -0.81
N LYS A 55 -2.92 3.63 0.34
CA LYS A 55 -2.91 2.98 1.67
C LYS A 55 -1.63 2.15 1.95
N GLY A 56 -0.47 2.65 1.51
CA GLY A 56 0.81 1.97 1.69
C GLY A 56 1.10 0.81 0.71
N ALA A 57 0.14 0.38 -0.10
CA ALA A 57 0.32 -0.68 -1.09
C ALA A 57 0.57 -0.12 -2.50
N PRO A 58 1.49 -0.71 -3.29
CA PRO A 58 1.66 -0.37 -4.70
C PRO A 58 0.51 -0.97 -5.52
N ILE A 59 -0.25 -0.12 -6.21
CA ILE A 59 -1.33 -0.53 -7.11
C ILE A 59 -1.13 0.12 -8.49
N ILE A 60 -1.68 -0.50 -9.54
CA ILE A 60 -1.63 0.02 -10.91
C ILE A 60 -2.99 0.60 -11.27
N LEU A 61 -3.02 1.87 -11.70
CA LEU A 61 -4.25 2.57 -12.09
C LEU A 61 -4.15 3.16 -13.50
N CYS A 62 -5.30 3.49 -14.09
CA CYS A 62 -5.38 4.27 -15.33
C CYS A 62 -4.86 5.71 -15.10
N PRO A 63 -4.41 6.44 -16.14
CA PRO A 63 -3.86 7.79 -16.00
C PRO A 63 -4.84 8.78 -15.34
N GLU A 64 -6.14 8.64 -15.60
CA GLU A 64 -7.18 9.48 -14.99
C GLU A 64 -7.30 9.23 -13.48
N CYS A 65 -7.41 7.97 -13.04
CA CYS A 65 -7.50 7.65 -11.62
C CYS A 65 -6.20 7.94 -10.87
N ALA A 66 -5.05 7.75 -11.53
CA ALA A 66 -3.74 8.09 -10.96
C ALA A 66 -3.54 9.61 -10.81
N ALA A 67 -4.19 10.42 -11.64
CA ALA A 67 -4.16 11.88 -11.54
C ALA A 67 -5.21 12.43 -10.55
N ARG A 68 -6.12 11.60 -10.02
CA ARG A 68 -7.13 12.05 -9.06
C ARG A 68 -6.45 12.42 -7.74
N PRO A 69 -6.64 13.65 -7.23
CA PRO A 69 -6.08 14.02 -5.94
C PRO A 69 -6.62 13.09 -4.83
N PRO A 70 -5.83 12.84 -3.77
CA PRO A 70 -6.35 12.15 -2.60
C PRO A 70 -7.57 12.91 -2.07
N PRO A 71 -8.60 12.21 -1.56
CA PRO A 71 -9.70 12.89 -0.90
C PRO A 71 -9.13 13.75 0.23
N PRO A 72 -9.53 15.03 0.35
CA PRO A 72 -9.21 15.82 1.53
C PRO A 72 -9.82 15.14 2.77
N GLU A 73 -9.31 15.44 3.97
CA GLU A 73 -10.01 15.14 5.22
C GLU A 73 -11.50 15.52 5.07
N GLY A 74 -12.40 14.54 5.17
CA GLY A 74 -13.81 14.68 4.76
C GLY A 74 -14.19 13.95 3.46
N GLY A 75 -13.36 13.06 2.92
CA GLY A 75 -13.77 12.22 1.79
C GLY A 75 -14.79 11.13 2.15
N CYS A 76 -15.67 10.77 1.23
CA CYS A 76 -16.60 9.66 1.39
C CYS A 76 -15.85 8.34 1.68
N PRO A 77 -16.24 7.57 2.72
CA PRO A 77 -15.55 6.34 3.08
C PRO A 77 -15.71 5.25 2.01
N GLN A 78 -16.77 5.31 1.20
CA GLN A 78 -17.04 4.31 0.18
C GLN A 78 -16.32 4.59 -1.15
N CYS A 79 -16.39 5.83 -1.66
CA CYS A 79 -15.85 6.17 -2.98
C CYS A 79 -14.65 7.13 -2.95
N GLY A 80 -14.34 7.72 -1.80
CA GLY A 80 -13.30 8.74 -1.66
C GLY A 80 -13.58 9.99 -2.49
N ALA A 81 -14.84 10.30 -2.79
CA ALA A 81 -15.22 11.60 -3.33
C ALA A 81 -15.06 12.66 -2.24
N PRO A 82 -14.65 13.89 -2.58
CA PRO A 82 -14.66 14.98 -1.62
C PRO A 82 -16.10 15.19 -1.12
N LEU A 83 -16.29 15.24 0.19
CA LEU A 83 -17.51 15.74 0.79
C LEU A 83 -17.22 17.15 1.32
N GLY A 84 -18.21 18.02 1.23
CA GLY A 84 -18.18 19.29 1.92
C GLY A 84 -18.38 19.10 3.43
N PRO A 85 -17.91 20.05 4.25
CA PRO A 85 -18.33 20.13 5.65
C PRO A 85 -19.85 20.32 5.67
N GLY A 86 -20.59 19.41 6.30
CA GLY A 86 -22.06 19.43 6.28
C GLY A 86 -22.74 18.38 5.39
N ASP A 87 -22.01 17.66 4.52
CA ASP A 87 -22.64 16.69 3.62
C ASP A 87 -23.04 15.40 4.36
N SER A 88 -24.35 15.17 4.47
CA SER A 88 -24.96 13.94 5.00
C SER A 88 -25.02 12.79 3.97
N PHE A 89 -24.75 13.09 2.69
CA PHE A 89 -24.76 12.11 1.59
C PHE A 89 -23.66 12.40 0.59
N CYS A 90 -23.08 11.35 0.01
CA CYS A 90 -22.12 11.53 -1.07
C CYS A 90 -22.83 11.82 -2.41
N GLY A 91 -22.64 13.02 -2.96
CA GLY A 91 -23.16 13.39 -4.28
C GLY A 91 -22.63 12.55 -5.46
N ARG A 92 -21.58 11.74 -5.27
CA ARG A 92 -21.02 10.86 -6.31
C ARG A 92 -21.53 9.42 -6.25
N CYS A 93 -21.65 8.83 -5.07
CA CYS A 93 -22.03 7.42 -4.92
C CYS A 93 -23.35 7.19 -4.17
N GLY A 94 -23.97 8.25 -3.63
CA GLY A 94 -25.24 8.17 -2.91
C GLY A 94 -25.14 7.60 -1.49
N THR A 95 -23.94 7.23 -1.03
CA THR A 95 -23.74 6.70 0.32
C THR A 95 -24.06 7.77 1.37
N ARG A 96 -24.88 7.42 2.35
CA ARG A 96 -25.14 8.26 3.52
C ARG A 96 -23.88 8.34 4.38
N ILE A 97 -23.53 9.55 4.78
CA ILE A 97 -22.36 9.85 5.60
C ILE A 97 -22.88 10.11 7.01
N GLU A 98 -22.55 9.20 7.92
CA GLU A 98 -22.85 9.35 9.33
C GLU A 98 -21.56 9.65 10.06
N TYR A 99 -21.52 10.79 10.73
CA TYR A 99 -20.39 11.17 11.56
C TYR A 99 -20.56 10.51 12.92
N ALA A 100 -19.51 9.92 13.44
CA ALA A 100 -19.53 9.29 14.75
C ALA A 100 -18.45 9.93 15.62
N CYS A 101 -18.78 10.20 16.88
CA CYS A 101 -17.83 10.75 17.82
C CYS A 101 -16.68 9.73 18.04
N PRO A 102 -15.41 10.12 17.85
CA PRO A 102 -14.27 9.22 18.05
C PRO A 102 -14.10 8.82 19.53
N ASN A 103 -14.68 9.59 20.45
CA ASN A 103 -14.55 9.35 21.89
C ASN A 103 -15.63 8.40 22.42
N CYS A 104 -16.88 8.59 22.02
CA CYS A 104 -18.02 7.85 22.60
C CYS A 104 -18.88 7.10 21.57
N GLY A 105 -18.57 7.19 20.28
CA GLY A 105 -19.33 6.54 19.19
C GLY A 105 -20.75 7.07 18.99
N ALA A 106 -21.10 8.22 19.57
CA ALA A 106 -22.41 8.83 19.34
C ALA A 106 -22.50 9.34 17.91
N VAL A 107 -23.67 9.19 17.28
CA VAL A 107 -23.96 9.79 15.97
C VAL A 107 -23.93 11.32 16.12
N LEU A 108 -23.23 11.97 15.21
CA LEU A 108 -23.05 13.42 15.11
C LEU A 108 -23.61 13.89 13.78
N GLU A 109 -24.11 15.12 13.75
CA GLU A 109 -24.39 15.78 12.49
C GLU A 109 -23.12 16.39 11.91
N ALA A 110 -23.12 16.57 10.60
CA ALA A 110 -21.95 17.02 9.84
C ALA A 110 -21.48 18.45 10.20
N GLU A 111 -22.31 19.20 10.93
CA GLU A 111 -22.08 20.59 11.36
C GLU A 111 -21.78 20.70 12.87
N ASP A 112 -21.80 19.60 13.62
CA ASP A 112 -21.57 19.62 15.07
C ASP A 112 -20.10 19.89 15.41
N GLY A 113 -19.84 20.99 16.12
CA GLY A 113 -18.52 21.32 16.69
C GLY A 113 -18.10 20.44 17.86
N PHE A 114 -19.09 19.86 18.54
CA PHE A 114 -18.95 19.16 19.82
C PHE A 114 -19.97 18.03 19.91
N CYS A 115 -19.58 16.94 20.56
CA CYS A 115 -20.50 15.82 20.78
C CYS A 115 -21.49 16.15 21.90
N GLY A 116 -22.79 16.27 21.57
CA GLY A 116 -23.85 16.50 22.57
C GLY A 116 -24.00 15.40 23.63
N LYS A 117 -23.39 14.21 23.43
CA LYS A 117 -23.47 13.09 24.37
C LYS A 117 -22.29 13.02 25.35
N CYS A 118 -21.06 13.31 24.91
CA CYS A 118 -19.86 13.21 25.75
C CYS A 118 -19.13 14.53 25.97
N GLY A 119 -19.55 15.62 25.31
CA GLY A 119 -18.93 16.94 25.42
C GLY A 119 -17.56 17.06 24.75
N SER A 120 -17.07 16.01 24.06
CA SER A 120 -15.79 16.07 23.34
C SER A 120 -15.90 16.94 22.10
N ARG A 121 -14.86 17.74 21.82
CA ARG A 121 -14.72 18.50 20.57
C ARG A 121 -14.46 17.55 19.41
N VAL A 122 -15.15 17.74 18.29
CA VAL A 122 -15.15 16.82 17.13
C VAL A 122 -14.79 17.51 15.82
N VAL A 123 -14.20 18.72 15.93
CA VAL A 123 -13.68 19.56 14.85
C VAL A 123 -12.20 19.84 15.01
#